data_AF-A0A9E2LD80-F1
#
_entry.id   AF-A0A9E2LD80-F1
#
_cell.length_a   1.000
_cell.length_b   1.000
_cell.length_c   1.000
_cell.angle_alpha   90.00
_cell.angle_beta   90.00
_cell.angle_gamma   90.00
#
_symmetry.space_group_name_H-M   'P 1'
#
loop_
_entity.id
_entity.type
_entity.pdbx_description
1 polymer ?
#
loop_
_entity_poly.entity_id
_entity_poly.type
_entity_poly.pdbx_seq_one_letter_code
_entity_poly.pdbx_strand_id
1 'polypeptide(L)'
;MKKANTRILNSAFFIIACVLIVVFVTEARPDIIYLRNGRSIEGIIGKEKEDSVSLDVGFGTVKFRVSEIKDIYRSTLEERARIREKWAKDREIEQEKWKKKEEERKQVERKKRLAPKKAGFSEADDRIMVSVLLNKKVKAELLLDTGATLVLLSKSVVDKIKKETKLREGSIIKLQVGDGRKVDARLILLDTLSVEGAEAESVIGSVLLDSEDDMGDGVLGMSFLNKFNFQIDNTNKKIILKKLEDK
;
A
#
# COMPACT_ATOMS: atom_id res chain seq x y z
N MET A 1 76.89 40.08 7.39
CA MET A 1 77.13 39.21 8.56
C MET A 1 76.12 39.53 9.66
N LYS A 2 75.50 38.47 10.21
CA LYS A 2 74.61 38.31 11.38
C LYS A 2 74.37 39.49 12.37
N LYS A 3 73.07 39.58 12.77
CA LYS A 3 72.43 39.85 14.10
C LYS A 3 71.44 41.03 14.01
N ALA A 4 70.12 40.82 14.00
CA ALA A 4 69.24 40.55 15.16
C ALA A 4 69.58 41.40 16.39
N ASN A 5 68.69 42.27 16.90
CA ASN A 5 67.56 41.90 17.75
C ASN A 5 66.88 43.13 18.43
N THR A 6 65.56 43.02 18.66
CA THR A 6 64.74 43.57 19.79
C THR A 6 64.52 45.11 19.93
N ARG A 7 63.27 45.61 19.69
CA ARG A 7 62.17 45.91 20.68
C ARG A 7 62.37 47.27 21.41
N ILE A 8 61.46 48.24 21.42
CA ILE A 8 60.17 48.28 22.16
C ILE A 8 59.46 49.65 21.91
N LEU A 9 58.12 49.62 21.83
CA LEU A 9 57.08 50.62 22.16
C LEU A 9 57.12 52.05 21.57
N ASN A 10 56.00 52.50 20.97
CA ASN A 10 54.89 53.06 21.75
C ASN A 10 53.64 53.42 20.91
N SER A 11 52.49 53.11 21.52
CA SER A 11 51.20 53.83 21.44
C SER A 11 50.53 54.05 20.08
N ALA A 12 49.55 53.19 19.77
CA ALA A 12 48.34 53.63 19.09
C ALA A 12 47.13 52.93 19.73
N PHE A 13 46.28 53.76 20.32
CA PHE A 13 44.98 53.49 20.90
C PHE A 13 44.12 52.63 19.94
N PHE A 14 43.78 51.40 20.33
CA PHE A 14 42.72 50.63 19.68
C PHE A 14 41.65 50.35 20.74
N ILE A 15 40.66 51.25 20.82
CA ILE A 15 39.42 50.98 21.54
C ILE A 15 38.66 49.95 20.69
N ILE A 16 38.86 48.67 21.00
CA ILE A 16 37.98 47.62 20.51
C ILE A 16 36.69 47.72 21.33
N ALA A 17 35.70 48.42 20.78
CA ALA A 17 34.33 48.31 21.24
C ALA A 17 33.81 46.93 20.85
N CYS A 18 34.05 45.92 21.70
CA CYS A 18 33.36 44.64 21.65
C CYS A 18 31.89 44.88 22.02
N VAL A 19 31.07 45.28 21.05
CA VAL A 19 29.62 45.15 21.15
C VAL A 19 29.31 43.66 21.00
N LEU A 20 29.27 42.96 22.12
CA LEU A 20 28.62 41.65 22.23
C LEU A 20 27.12 41.87 21.96
N ILE A 21 26.71 41.77 20.70
CA ILE A 21 25.30 41.63 20.34
C ILE A 21 24.90 40.22 20.77
N VAL A 22 24.46 40.09 22.02
CA VAL A 22 23.70 38.92 22.47
C VAL A 22 22.35 39.03 21.78
N VAL A 23 22.21 38.38 20.63
CA VAL A 23 20.90 38.15 20.03
C VAL A 23 20.16 37.18 20.94
N PHE A 24 19.40 37.72 21.90
CA PHE A 24 18.40 36.95 22.61
C PHE A 24 17.34 36.53 21.59
N VAL A 25 17.45 35.30 21.06
CA VAL A 25 16.36 34.69 20.31
C VAL A 25 15.27 34.38 21.32
N THR A 26 14.33 35.31 21.50
CA THR A 26 13.11 35.03 22.27
C THR A 26 12.28 34.01 21.49
N GLU A 27 12.07 32.84 22.08
CA GLU A 27 11.11 31.87 21.53
C GLU A 27 9.73 32.53 21.48
N ALA A 28 9.09 32.51 20.32
CA ALA A 28 7.76 33.08 20.13
C ALA A 28 6.77 32.35 21.03
N ARG A 29 6.08 33.09 21.91
CA ARG A 29 5.10 32.50 22.83
C ARG A 29 3.72 32.39 22.18
N PRO A 30 3.00 31.27 22.34
CA PRO A 30 1.63 31.15 21.85
C PRO A 30 0.66 31.96 22.72
N ASP A 31 -0.55 32.17 22.21
CA ASP A 31 -1.68 32.53 23.05
C ASP A 31 -2.03 31.36 23.98
N ILE A 32 -2.49 31.65 25.20
CA ILE A 32 -2.87 30.62 26.18
C ILE A 32 -4.28 30.90 26.68
N ILE A 33 -5.18 29.93 26.52
CA ILE A 33 -6.50 29.95 27.16
C ILE A 33 -6.41 29.16 28.46
N TYR A 34 -6.64 29.82 29.59
CA TYR A 34 -6.78 29.19 30.88
C TYR A 34 -8.26 28.89 31.13
N LEU A 35 -8.60 27.63 31.37
CA LEU A 35 -9.95 27.17 31.61
C LEU A 35 -10.28 27.16 33.12
N ARG A 36 -11.56 27.30 33.46
CA ARG A 36 -12.03 27.31 34.85
C ARG A 36 -11.81 25.98 35.58
N ASN A 37 -11.70 24.88 34.84
CA ASN A 37 -11.35 23.56 35.37
C ASN A 37 -9.85 23.40 35.67
N GLY A 38 -9.03 24.44 35.51
CA GLY A 38 -7.60 24.43 35.81
C GLY A 38 -6.69 24.00 34.66
N ARG A 39 -7.26 23.59 33.51
CA ARG A 39 -6.46 23.26 32.31
C ARG A 39 -6.06 24.53 31.55
N SER A 40 -4.97 24.47 30.80
CA SER A 40 -4.58 25.49 29.84
C SER A 40 -4.34 24.88 28.47
N ILE A 41 -4.59 25.66 27.41
CA ILE A 41 -4.38 25.22 26.03
C ILE A 41 -3.66 26.34 25.29
N GLU A 42 -2.57 25.97 24.63
CA GLU A 42 -1.73 26.85 23.84
C GLU A 42 -2.17 26.84 22.38
N GLY A 43 -2.16 28.00 21.73
CA GLY A 43 -2.47 28.12 20.32
C GLY A 43 -2.40 29.57 19.84
N ILE A 44 -3.15 29.90 18.79
CA ILE A 44 -3.33 31.26 18.32
C ILE A 44 -4.82 31.56 18.23
N ILE A 45 -5.26 32.59 18.94
CA ILE A 45 -6.66 33.01 18.98
C ILE A 45 -7.07 33.49 17.59
N GLY A 46 -8.17 32.92 17.12
CA GLY A 46 -8.80 33.24 15.85
C GLY A 46 -10.02 34.12 16.06
N LYS A 47 -11.20 33.62 15.67
CA LYS A 47 -12.46 34.36 15.79
C LYS A 47 -12.95 34.40 17.24
N GLU A 48 -13.31 35.58 17.69
CA GLU A 48 -13.99 35.80 18.97
C GLU A 48 -15.43 36.26 18.68
N LYS A 49 -16.38 35.65 19.39
CA LYS A 49 -17.81 36.00 19.40
C LYS A 49 -18.23 36.25 20.85
N GLU A 50 -19.42 36.80 21.04
CA GLU A 50 -19.98 37.11 22.37
C GLU A 50 -19.98 35.90 23.32
N ASP A 51 -20.27 34.69 22.79
CA ASP A 51 -20.38 33.46 23.58
C ASP A 51 -19.18 32.50 23.44
N SER A 52 -18.23 32.78 22.54
CA SER A 52 -17.21 31.80 22.17
C SER A 52 -15.92 32.36 21.61
N VAL A 53 -14.83 31.62 21.85
CA VAL A 53 -13.47 31.92 21.36
C VAL A 53 -12.94 30.72 20.59
N SER A 54 -12.39 30.95 19.40
CA SER A 54 -11.69 29.92 18.62
C SER A 54 -10.18 30.03 18.79
N LEU A 55 -9.51 28.90 18.97
CA LEU A 55 -8.06 28.77 19.10
C LEU A 55 -7.53 27.81 18.03
N ASP A 56 -6.64 28.30 17.17
CA ASP A 56 -5.88 27.48 16.23
C ASP A 56 -4.70 26.83 16.96
N VAL A 57 -4.63 25.51 16.96
CA VAL A 57 -3.58 24.72 17.65
C VAL A 57 -2.58 24.11 16.66
N GLY A 58 -2.55 24.60 15.41
CA GLY A 58 -1.60 24.22 14.37
C GLY A 58 -2.01 23.01 13.52
N PHE A 59 -2.79 22.10 14.09
CA PHE A 59 -3.40 20.94 13.41
C PHE A 59 -4.93 21.01 13.32
N GLY A 60 -5.53 22.11 13.77
CA GLY A 60 -6.98 22.32 13.73
C GLY A 60 -7.40 23.52 14.59
N THR A 61 -8.69 23.84 14.55
CA THR A 61 -9.28 24.90 15.38
C THR A 61 -10.16 24.30 16.46
N VAL A 62 -9.89 24.65 17.71
CA VAL A 62 -10.72 24.29 18.86
C VAL A 62 -11.59 25.49 19.24
N LYS A 63 -12.85 25.26 19.59
CA LYS A 63 -13.79 26.31 19.99
C LYS A 63 -14.13 26.15 21.47
N PHE A 64 -14.01 27.23 22.23
CA PHE A 64 -14.32 27.29 23.67
C PHE A 64 -15.51 28.22 23.91
N ARG A 65 -16.36 27.88 24.89
CA ARG A 65 -17.37 28.82 25.39
C ARG A 65 -16.71 29.82 26.33
N VAL A 66 -17.12 31.09 26.26
CA VAL A 66 -16.57 32.14 27.15
C VAL A 66 -16.78 31.78 28.63
N SER A 67 -17.89 31.10 28.96
CA SER A 67 -18.16 30.61 30.31
C SER A 67 -17.15 29.58 30.84
N GLU A 68 -16.48 28.83 29.95
CA GLU A 68 -15.48 27.83 30.29
C GLU A 68 -14.08 28.45 30.52
N ILE A 69 -13.90 29.70 30.06
CA ILE A 69 -12.62 30.41 30.10
C ILE A 69 -12.50 31.18 31.42
N LYS A 70 -11.37 30.97 32.10
CA LYS A 70 -10.95 31.71 33.28
C LYS A 70 -10.18 32.97 32.89
N ASP A 71 -9.20 32.83 32.00
CA ASP A 71 -8.33 33.92 31.56
C ASP A 71 -7.72 33.62 30.18
N ILE A 72 -7.23 34.65 29.49
CA ILE A 72 -6.61 34.55 28.17
C ILE A 72 -5.32 35.37 28.13
N TYR A 73 -4.19 34.69 27.98
CA TYR A 73 -2.92 35.33 27.62
C TYR A 73 -2.81 35.47 26.10
N ARG A 74 -2.43 36.66 25.64
CA ARG A 74 -2.27 36.98 24.21
C ARG A 74 -0.83 37.32 23.90
N SER A 75 -0.25 36.62 22.93
CA SER A 75 1.06 36.95 22.38
C SER A 75 0.97 38.07 21.33
N THR A 76 2.14 38.63 21.02
CA THR A 76 2.26 39.72 20.04
C THR A 76 1.99 39.24 18.62
N LEU A 77 1.68 40.18 17.71
CA LEU A 77 1.46 39.85 16.30
C LEU A 77 2.69 39.21 15.65
N GLU A 78 3.90 39.65 16.01
CA GLU A 78 5.15 39.07 15.51
C GLU A 78 5.35 37.62 15.99
N GLU A 79 5.09 37.34 17.26
CA GLU A 79 5.18 35.98 17.80
C GLU A 79 4.17 35.04 17.12
N ARG A 80 2.92 35.49 16.96
CA ARG A 80 1.89 34.74 16.23
C ARG A 80 2.29 34.47 14.78
N ALA A 81 2.90 35.45 14.10
CA ALA A 81 3.37 35.27 12.74
C ALA A 81 4.48 34.20 12.65
N ARG A 82 5.48 34.24 13.54
CA ARG A 82 6.55 33.23 13.60
C ARG A 82 6.03 31.83 13.92
N ILE A 83 5.06 31.71 14.83
CA ILE A 83 4.44 30.42 15.15
C ILE A 83 3.68 29.86 13.95
N ARG A 84 2.90 30.69 13.23
CA ARG A 84 2.21 30.25 12.01
C ARG A 84 3.17 29.80 10.91
N GLU A 85 4.25 30.55 10.71
CA GLU A 85 5.28 30.19 9.74
C GLU A 85 5.96 28.86 10.11
N LYS A 86 6.31 28.68 11.39
CA LYS A 86 6.86 27.42 11.90
C LYS A 86 5.88 26.27 11.67
N TRP A 87 4.61 26.42 12.07
CA TRP A 87 3.58 25.40 11.82
C TRP A 87 3.37 25.11 10.34
N ALA A 88 3.48 26.10 9.45
CA ALA A 88 3.40 25.88 8.02
C ALA A 88 4.56 25.02 7.51
N LYS A 89 5.79 25.33 7.91
CA LYS A 89 7.00 24.55 7.58
C LYS A 89 6.92 23.13 8.14
N ASP A 90 6.53 22.99 9.41
CA ASP A 90 6.40 21.68 10.06
C ASP A 90 5.36 20.81 9.34
N ARG A 91 4.21 21.37 8.96
CA ARG A 91 3.19 20.66 8.18
C ARG A 91 3.70 20.24 6.80
N GLU A 92 4.43 21.09 6.11
CA GLU A 92 5.01 20.74 4.81
C GLU A 92 5.99 19.57 4.94
N ILE A 93 6.90 19.63 5.92
CA ILE A 93 7.86 18.56 6.25
C ILE A 93 7.12 17.26 6.61
N GLU A 94 6.07 17.34 7.43
CA GLU A 94 5.26 16.17 7.80
C GLU A 94 4.52 15.58 6.60
N GLN A 95 3.94 16.41 5.74
CA GLN A 95 3.28 15.97 4.51
C GLN A 95 4.25 15.27 3.57
N GLU A 96 5.46 15.80 3.39
CA GLU A 96 6.51 15.17 2.59
C GLU A 96 6.93 13.82 3.19
N LYS A 97 7.14 13.77 4.51
CA LYS A 97 7.45 12.51 5.23
C LYS A 97 6.33 11.48 5.04
N TRP A 98 5.07 11.88 5.10
CA TRP A 98 3.92 11.01 4.89
C TRP A 98 3.85 10.49 3.46
N LYS A 99 4.02 11.36 2.46
CA LYS A 99 4.07 10.98 1.04
C LYS A 99 5.19 9.99 0.77
N LYS A 100 6.40 10.27 1.24
CA LYS A 100 7.55 9.36 1.09
C LYS A 100 7.29 8.00 1.74
N LYS A 101 6.74 7.99 2.95
CA LYS A 101 6.38 6.74 3.64
C LYS A 101 5.29 5.97 2.90
N GLU A 102 4.31 6.66 2.32
CA GLU A 102 3.26 6.04 1.51
C GLU A 102 3.83 5.44 0.23
N GLU A 103 4.72 6.17 -0.46
CA GLU A 103 5.45 5.68 -1.64
C GLU A 103 6.30 4.45 -1.30
N GLU A 104 7.08 4.50 -0.22
CA GLU A 104 7.87 3.36 0.27
C GLU A 104 6.97 2.15 0.56
N ARG A 105 5.82 2.35 1.21
CA ARG A 105 4.83 1.28 1.45
C ARG A 105 4.30 0.69 0.15
N LYS A 106 3.92 1.54 -0.82
CA LYS A 106 3.46 1.10 -2.14
C LYS A 106 4.55 0.32 -2.88
N GLN A 107 5.80 0.75 -2.78
CA GLN A 107 6.94 0.05 -3.39
C GLN A 107 7.20 -1.31 -2.73
N VAL A 108 7.17 -1.40 -1.40
CA VAL A 108 7.30 -2.66 -0.66
C VAL A 108 6.18 -3.63 -1.00
N GLU A 109 4.94 -3.13 -1.04
CA GLU A 109 3.77 -3.93 -1.40
C GLU A 109 3.82 -4.40 -2.86
N ARG A 110 4.20 -3.51 -3.79
CA ARG A 110 4.46 -3.85 -5.20
C ARG A 110 5.52 -4.94 -5.32
N LYS A 111 6.66 -4.80 -4.62
CA LYS A 111 7.74 -5.79 -4.65
C LYS A 111 7.28 -7.14 -4.08
N LYS A 112 6.49 -7.13 -3.00
CA LYS A 112 5.91 -8.34 -2.41
C LYS A 112 4.89 -9.01 -3.34
N ARG A 113 4.10 -8.22 -4.08
CA ARG A 113 3.12 -8.69 -5.06
C ARG A 113 3.79 -9.35 -6.26
N LEU A 114 4.89 -8.78 -6.74
CA LEU A 114 5.64 -9.27 -7.90
C LEU A 114 6.68 -10.36 -7.56
N ALA A 115 6.92 -10.61 -6.27
CA ALA A 115 7.79 -11.68 -5.83
C ALA A 115 7.27 -13.05 -6.32
N PRO A 116 8.14 -13.92 -6.87
CA PRO A 116 7.74 -15.25 -7.31
C PRO A 116 7.07 -16.04 -6.18
N LYS A 117 5.98 -16.72 -6.51
CA LYS A 117 5.31 -17.68 -5.63
C LYS A 117 5.77 -19.08 -6.00
N LYS A 118 5.97 -19.93 -4.99
CA LYS A 118 6.36 -21.33 -5.19
C LYS A 118 5.22 -22.19 -4.70
N ALA A 119 4.51 -22.82 -5.62
CA ALA A 119 3.42 -23.73 -5.32
C ALA A 119 3.93 -25.18 -5.28
N GLY A 120 3.53 -25.97 -4.29
CA GLY A 120 3.66 -27.42 -4.34
C GLY A 120 2.85 -28.03 -5.50
N PHE A 121 3.30 -29.18 -5.98
CA PHE A 121 2.49 -30.04 -6.84
C PHE A 121 2.63 -31.50 -6.42
N SER A 122 1.64 -32.31 -6.74
CA SER A 122 1.70 -33.78 -6.65
C SER A 122 1.75 -34.39 -8.04
N GLU A 123 2.12 -35.66 -8.12
CA GLU A 123 2.10 -36.43 -9.37
C GLU A 123 1.07 -37.55 -9.29
N ALA A 124 0.28 -37.71 -10.34
CA ALA A 124 -0.65 -38.82 -10.52
C ALA A 124 -0.54 -39.29 -11.98
N ASP A 125 -0.26 -40.58 -12.20
CA ASP A 125 -0.02 -41.17 -13.53
C ASP A 125 0.97 -40.36 -14.40
N ASP A 126 2.12 -40.00 -13.83
CA ASP A 126 3.15 -39.15 -14.44
C ASP A 126 2.67 -37.75 -14.87
N ARG A 127 1.54 -37.29 -14.31
CA ARG A 127 0.99 -35.96 -14.56
C ARG A 127 1.05 -35.07 -13.33
N ILE A 128 1.34 -33.79 -13.54
CA ILE A 128 1.46 -32.80 -12.47
C ILE A 128 0.06 -32.28 -12.08
N MET A 129 -0.29 -32.47 -10.81
CA MET A 129 -1.54 -32.00 -10.20
C MET A 129 -1.27 -30.84 -9.25
N VAL A 130 -2.13 -29.81 -9.30
CA VAL A 130 -1.97 -28.59 -8.52
C VAL A 130 -3.24 -28.23 -7.75
N SER A 131 -3.06 -27.95 -6.46
CA SER A 131 -4.12 -27.40 -5.62
C SER A 131 -4.41 -25.96 -6.00
N VAL A 132 -5.68 -25.69 -6.31
CA VAL A 132 -6.15 -24.35 -6.66
C VAL A 132 -7.28 -23.87 -5.75
N LEU A 133 -7.42 -22.55 -5.65
CA LEU A 133 -8.55 -21.89 -5.01
C LEU A 133 -9.29 -21.02 -6.03
N LEU A 134 -10.51 -21.42 -6.34
CA LEU A 134 -11.41 -20.82 -7.32
C LEU A 134 -12.37 -19.86 -6.60
N ASN A 135 -12.44 -18.62 -7.09
CA ASN A 135 -13.23 -17.52 -6.52
C ASN A 135 -13.10 -17.38 -5.00
N LYS A 136 -11.88 -17.59 -4.48
CA LYS A 136 -11.51 -17.52 -3.05
C LYS A 136 -12.27 -18.48 -2.12
N LYS A 137 -13.06 -19.42 -2.66
CA LYS A 137 -13.95 -20.28 -1.85
C LYS A 137 -13.83 -21.76 -2.17
N VAL A 138 -13.76 -22.13 -3.44
CA VAL A 138 -13.80 -23.54 -3.85
C VAL A 138 -12.39 -24.05 -4.10
N LYS A 139 -11.99 -25.09 -3.36
CA LYS A 139 -10.75 -25.81 -3.62
C LYS A 139 -10.97 -26.89 -4.68
N ALA A 140 -9.97 -27.11 -5.52
CA ALA A 140 -9.94 -28.15 -6.55
C ALA A 140 -8.51 -28.59 -6.84
N GLU A 141 -8.33 -29.79 -7.38
CA GLU A 141 -7.03 -30.30 -7.86
C GLU A 141 -7.02 -30.34 -9.38
N LEU A 142 -6.24 -29.48 -10.03
CA LEU A 142 -6.22 -29.40 -11.48
C LEU A 142 -4.97 -30.04 -12.07
N LEU A 143 -5.13 -30.70 -13.21
CA LEU A 143 -4.02 -31.15 -14.04
C LEU A 143 -3.32 -29.94 -14.66
N LEU A 144 -2.01 -29.78 -14.47
CA LEU A 144 -1.22 -28.77 -15.17
C LEU A 144 -1.03 -29.18 -16.63
N ASP A 145 -1.59 -28.41 -17.57
CA ASP A 145 -1.50 -28.71 -19.00
C ASP A 145 -1.19 -27.43 -19.81
N THR A 146 0.03 -27.34 -20.32
CA THR A 146 0.46 -26.22 -21.17
C THR A 146 -0.10 -26.28 -22.58
N GLY A 147 -0.66 -27.42 -23.01
CA GLY A 147 -1.37 -27.59 -24.27
C GLY A 147 -2.83 -27.11 -24.21
N ALA A 148 -3.41 -27.01 -23.02
CA ALA A 148 -4.77 -26.51 -22.84
C ALA A 148 -4.82 -24.98 -22.95
N THR A 149 -5.65 -24.45 -23.86
CA THR A 149 -5.80 -22.99 -24.02
C THR A 149 -6.55 -22.36 -22.84
N LEU A 150 -7.63 -23.00 -22.39
CA LEU A 150 -8.49 -22.52 -21.30
C LEU A 150 -8.29 -23.36 -20.04
N VAL A 151 -8.59 -22.80 -18.89
CA VAL A 151 -8.90 -23.61 -17.70
C VAL A 151 -10.17 -24.40 -18.00
N LEU A 152 -10.12 -25.70 -17.86
CA LEU A 152 -11.27 -26.58 -18.03
C LEU A 152 -11.69 -27.09 -16.66
N LEU A 153 -12.95 -26.92 -16.28
CA LEU A 153 -13.47 -27.43 -15.00
C LEU A 153 -14.52 -28.49 -15.26
N SER A 154 -14.56 -29.49 -14.40
CA SER A 154 -15.67 -30.44 -14.39
C SER A 154 -16.96 -29.75 -13.94
N LYS A 155 -18.10 -30.32 -14.36
CA LYS A 155 -19.42 -29.84 -13.95
C LYS A 155 -19.57 -29.82 -12.43
N SER A 156 -19.01 -30.83 -11.74
CA SER A 156 -19.06 -30.92 -10.28
C SER A 156 -18.38 -29.74 -9.58
N VAL A 157 -17.23 -29.28 -10.10
CA VAL A 157 -16.51 -28.10 -9.57
C VAL A 157 -17.30 -26.83 -9.85
N VAL A 158 -17.85 -26.68 -11.06
CA VAL A 158 -18.69 -25.53 -11.39
C VAL A 158 -19.94 -25.44 -10.51
N ASP A 159 -20.58 -26.57 -10.22
CA ASP A 159 -21.74 -26.62 -9.34
C ASP A 159 -21.37 -26.25 -7.90
N LYS A 160 -20.19 -26.66 -7.41
CA LYS A 160 -19.65 -26.18 -6.11
C LYS A 160 -19.45 -24.67 -6.13
N ILE A 161 -18.88 -24.11 -7.20
CA ILE A 161 -18.67 -22.65 -7.32
C ILE A 161 -20.02 -21.93 -7.26
N LYS A 162 -21.02 -22.37 -8.02
CA LYS A 162 -22.36 -21.75 -8.04
C LYS A 162 -23.08 -21.79 -6.70
N LYS A 163 -22.82 -22.79 -5.87
CA LYS A 163 -23.35 -22.87 -4.50
C LYS A 163 -22.70 -21.87 -3.56
N GLU A 164 -21.39 -21.66 -3.72
CA GLU A 164 -20.59 -20.82 -2.82
C GLU A 164 -20.55 -19.34 -3.24
N THR A 165 -20.68 -19.05 -4.53
CA THR A 165 -20.53 -17.71 -5.10
C THR A 165 -21.20 -17.57 -6.47
N LYS A 166 -21.27 -16.33 -6.98
CA LYS A 166 -21.74 -16.07 -8.34
C LYS A 166 -20.69 -16.55 -9.34
N LEU A 167 -21.15 -17.16 -10.42
CA LEU A 167 -20.32 -17.53 -11.57
C LEU A 167 -20.91 -16.89 -12.82
N ARG A 168 -20.07 -16.23 -13.60
CA ARG A 168 -20.46 -15.64 -14.88
C ARG A 168 -20.29 -16.68 -15.98
N GLU A 169 -21.36 -16.94 -16.70
CA GLU A 169 -21.38 -17.84 -17.84
C GLU A 169 -21.43 -17.05 -19.14
N GLY A 170 -20.76 -17.57 -20.17
CA GLY A 170 -20.73 -17.01 -21.51
C GLY A 170 -21.29 -17.98 -22.54
N SER A 171 -20.92 -17.75 -23.79
CA SER A 171 -21.37 -18.54 -24.94
C SER A 171 -20.90 -20.00 -24.88
N ILE A 172 -21.65 -20.86 -25.55
CA ILE A 172 -21.23 -22.22 -25.87
C ILE A 172 -20.22 -22.14 -27.03
N ILE A 173 -19.12 -22.85 -26.89
CA ILE A 173 -18.04 -22.96 -27.87
C ILE A 173 -17.73 -24.44 -28.15
N LYS A 174 -17.14 -24.72 -29.32
CA LYS A 174 -16.58 -26.04 -29.61
C LYS A 174 -15.12 -26.08 -29.19
N LEU A 175 -14.79 -26.98 -28.27
CA LEU A 175 -13.42 -27.28 -27.90
C LEU A 175 -12.96 -28.56 -28.59
N GLN A 176 -11.70 -28.58 -29.01
CA GLN A 176 -11.03 -29.83 -29.38
C GLN A 176 -10.25 -30.31 -28.16
N VAL A 177 -10.58 -31.49 -27.65
CA VAL A 177 -9.87 -32.09 -26.52
C VAL A 177 -8.67 -32.91 -27.01
N GLY A 178 -7.82 -33.37 -26.08
CA GLY A 178 -6.53 -33.99 -26.40
C GLY A 178 -6.59 -35.23 -27.31
N ASP A 179 -7.73 -35.94 -27.32
CA ASP A 179 -7.96 -37.10 -28.21
C ASP A 179 -8.46 -36.72 -29.62
N GLY A 180 -8.62 -35.42 -29.90
CA GLY A 180 -9.07 -34.89 -31.19
C GLY A 180 -10.59 -34.75 -31.33
N ARG A 181 -11.40 -35.26 -30.38
CA ARG A 181 -12.85 -35.05 -30.38
C ARG A 181 -13.18 -33.55 -30.25
N LYS A 182 -14.29 -33.15 -30.88
CA LYS A 182 -14.88 -31.83 -30.71
C LYS A 182 -16.08 -31.92 -29.79
N VAL A 183 -16.04 -31.20 -28.67
CA VAL A 183 -17.05 -31.22 -27.63
C VAL A 183 -17.60 -29.82 -27.39
N ASP A 184 -18.87 -29.73 -27.03
CA ASP A 184 -19.50 -28.47 -26.67
C ASP A 184 -19.16 -28.12 -25.21
N ALA A 185 -18.66 -26.90 -25.01
CA ALA A 185 -18.28 -26.37 -23.71
C ALA A 185 -18.86 -24.98 -23.51
N ARG A 186 -19.21 -24.65 -22.27
CA ARG A 186 -19.68 -23.32 -21.91
C ARG A 186 -18.54 -22.50 -21.33
N LEU A 187 -18.31 -21.31 -21.88
CA LEU A 187 -17.36 -20.37 -21.29
C LEU A 187 -17.82 -19.92 -19.91
N ILE A 188 -16.86 -19.77 -19.00
CA ILE A 188 -17.08 -19.21 -17.67
C ILE A 188 -15.99 -18.18 -17.37
N LEU A 189 -16.31 -17.23 -16.51
CA LEU A 189 -15.34 -16.26 -16.02
C LEU A 189 -15.20 -16.42 -14.50
N LEU A 190 -14.01 -16.85 -14.10
CA LEU A 190 -13.60 -16.91 -12.71
C LEU A 190 -13.13 -15.52 -12.29
N ASP A 191 -13.68 -15.01 -11.19
CA ASP A 191 -13.28 -13.71 -10.63
C ASP A 191 -11.82 -13.78 -10.18
N THR A 192 -11.45 -14.89 -9.53
CA THR A 192 -10.06 -15.19 -9.16
C THR A 192 -9.75 -16.68 -9.27
N LEU A 193 -8.54 -17.01 -9.71
CA LEU A 193 -7.93 -18.34 -9.53
C LEU A 193 -6.60 -18.14 -8.81
N SER A 194 -6.36 -18.91 -7.75
CA SER A 194 -5.10 -18.89 -7.00
C SER A 194 -4.46 -20.26 -6.94
N VAL A 195 -3.14 -20.31 -7.13
CA VAL A 195 -2.30 -21.50 -6.88
C VAL A 195 -1.31 -21.15 -5.78
N GLU A 196 -1.53 -21.65 -4.56
CA GLU A 196 -0.73 -21.33 -3.34
C GLU A 196 -0.35 -19.83 -3.20
N GLY A 197 -1.32 -18.93 -3.42
CA GLY A 197 -1.12 -17.48 -3.29
C GLY A 197 -0.63 -16.76 -4.56
N ALA A 198 -0.37 -17.49 -5.65
CA ALA A 198 -0.25 -16.94 -6.99
C ALA A 198 -1.65 -16.67 -7.57
N GLU A 199 -2.19 -15.48 -7.32
CA GLU A 199 -3.55 -15.10 -7.71
C GLU A 199 -3.59 -14.35 -9.05
N ALA A 200 -4.44 -14.83 -9.95
CA ALA A 200 -4.86 -14.15 -11.16
C ALA A 200 -6.36 -13.81 -11.07
N GLU A 201 -6.71 -12.63 -11.58
CA GLU A 201 -8.07 -12.14 -11.65
C GLU A 201 -8.62 -12.30 -13.07
N SER A 202 -9.95 -12.38 -13.20
CA SER A 202 -10.66 -12.45 -14.49
C SER A 202 -10.09 -13.55 -15.42
N VAL A 203 -10.09 -14.77 -14.91
CA VAL A 203 -9.57 -15.95 -15.62
C VAL A 203 -10.70 -16.57 -16.43
N ILE A 204 -10.52 -16.62 -17.75
CA ILE A 204 -11.46 -17.28 -18.64
C ILE A 204 -11.28 -18.78 -18.53
N GLY A 205 -12.36 -19.49 -18.21
CA GLY A 205 -12.40 -20.95 -18.19
C GLY A 205 -13.52 -21.49 -19.05
N SER A 206 -13.70 -22.80 -18.98
CA SER A 206 -14.78 -23.51 -19.65
C SER A 206 -15.24 -24.70 -18.82
N VAL A 207 -16.48 -25.15 -19.06
CA VAL A 207 -17.05 -26.37 -18.50
C VAL A 207 -17.65 -27.20 -19.63
N LEU A 208 -17.32 -28.49 -19.68
CA LEU A 208 -17.90 -29.40 -20.67
C LEU A 208 -19.39 -29.61 -20.38
N LEU A 209 -20.22 -29.60 -21.41
CA LEU A 209 -21.67 -29.76 -21.28
C LEU A 209 -22.09 -31.23 -21.23
N ASP A 210 -21.39 -32.09 -21.99
CA ASP A 210 -21.84 -33.45 -22.31
C ASP A 210 -20.89 -34.58 -21.87
N SER A 211 -19.93 -34.31 -20.98
CA SER A 211 -18.93 -35.31 -20.59
C SER A 211 -19.09 -35.81 -19.16
N GLU A 212 -19.25 -37.12 -19.00
CA GLU A 212 -18.78 -37.88 -17.83
C GLU A 212 -17.27 -38.17 -17.95
N ASP A 213 -16.48 -37.25 -18.51
CA ASP A 213 -15.05 -37.47 -18.71
C ASP A 213 -14.36 -37.58 -17.34
N ASP A 214 -13.52 -38.61 -17.22
CA ASP A 214 -12.67 -38.93 -16.06
C ASP A 214 -11.51 -37.93 -15.88
N MET A 215 -11.75 -36.64 -16.18
CA MET A 215 -10.75 -35.57 -16.10
C MET A 215 -10.52 -35.07 -14.67
N GLY A 216 -11.10 -35.75 -13.66
CA GLY A 216 -11.09 -35.30 -12.28
C GLY A 216 -11.78 -33.93 -12.10
N ASP A 217 -11.17 -33.07 -11.30
CA ASP A 217 -11.68 -31.70 -11.06
C ASP A 217 -11.46 -30.77 -12.27
N GLY A 218 -10.48 -31.06 -13.14
CA GLY A 218 -10.25 -30.35 -14.39
C GLY A 218 -8.77 -30.11 -14.73
N VAL A 219 -8.53 -29.12 -15.59
CA VAL A 219 -7.24 -28.80 -16.21
C VAL A 219 -6.91 -27.31 -16.03
N LEU A 220 -5.69 -27.03 -15.58
CA LEU A 220 -5.11 -25.69 -15.47
C LEU A 220 -4.38 -25.32 -16.76
N GLY A 221 -5.08 -24.62 -17.64
CA GLY A 221 -4.56 -24.20 -18.94
C GLY A 221 -3.95 -22.79 -18.99
N MET A 222 -3.58 -22.39 -20.21
CA MET A 222 -2.81 -21.18 -20.51
C MET A 222 -3.55 -19.87 -20.23
N SER A 223 -4.88 -19.85 -20.23
CA SER A 223 -5.69 -18.70 -19.78
C SER A 223 -5.36 -18.22 -18.36
N PHE A 224 -4.85 -19.11 -17.50
CA PHE A 224 -4.26 -18.78 -16.21
C PHE A 224 -2.74 -18.65 -16.30
N LEU A 225 -2.06 -19.66 -16.86
CA LEU A 225 -0.58 -19.74 -16.82
C LEU A 225 0.10 -18.54 -17.49
N ASN A 226 -0.47 -18.01 -18.58
CA ASN A 226 0.06 -16.83 -19.29
C ASN A 226 -0.02 -15.53 -18.48
N LYS A 227 -0.67 -15.51 -17.31
CA LYS A 227 -0.64 -14.38 -16.37
C LYS A 227 0.69 -14.33 -15.60
N PHE A 228 1.52 -15.36 -15.72
CA PHE A 228 2.78 -15.52 -15.03
C PHE A 228 3.91 -15.89 -15.99
N ASN A 229 5.12 -15.46 -15.66
CA ASN A 229 6.30 -16.18 -16.10
C ASN A 229 6.46 -17.38 -15.17
N PHE A 230 6.15 -18.57 -15.67
CA PHE A 230 6.11 -19.79 -14.87
C PHE A 230 7.26 -20.75 -15.21
N GLN A 231 7.70 -21.51 -14.21
CA GLN A 231 8.72 -22.54 -14.35
C GLN A 231 8.35 -23.75 -13.48
N ILE A 232 8.62 -24.95 -13.99
CA ILE A 232 8.45 -26.20 -13.24
C ILE A 232 9.82 -26.62 -12.70
N ASP A 233 9.90 -26.83 -11.38
CA ASP A 233 11.05 -27.35 -10.67
C ASP A 233 10.71 -28.77 -10.19
N ASN A 234 11.04 -29.76 -11.02
CA ASN A 234 10.77 -31.18 -10.75
C ASN A 234 11.58 -31.73 -9.58
N THR A 235 12.77 -31.17 -9.34
CA THR A 235 13.65 -31.60 -8.23
C THR A 235 13.00 -31.29 -6.88
N ASN A 236 12.43 -30.09 -6.74
CA ASN A 236 11.80 -29.66 -5.50
C ASN A 236 10.27 -29.88 -5.50
N LYS A 237 9.70 -30.46 -6.56
CA LYS A 237 8.26 -30.61 -6.79
C LYS A 237 7.50 -29.29 -6.60
N LYS A 238 8.01 -28.22 -7.23
CA LYS A 238 7.45 -26.87 -7.18
C LYS A 238 7.13 -26.30 -8.55
N ILE A 239 6.05 -25.52 -8.64
CA ILE A 239 5.81 -24.57 -9.72
C ILE A 239 6.15 -23.17 -9.22
N ILE A 240 7.01 -22.48 -9.95
CA ILE A 240 7.39 -21.10 -9.66
C ILE A 240 6.55 -20.19 -10.55
N LEU A 241 5.76 -19.30 -9.95
CA LEU A 241 4.85 -18.38 -10.63
C LEU A 241 5.25 -16.94 -10.33
N LYS A 242 5.79 -16.23 -11.32
CA LYS A 242 6.14 -14.80 -11.21
C LYS A 242 5.13 -13.97 -11.99
N LYS A 243 4.35 -13.12 -11.32
CA LYS A 243 3.35 -12.27 -11.97
C LYS A 243 4.03 -11.34 -12.97
N LEU A 244 3.47 -11.23 -14.18
CA LEU A 244 3.94 -10.27 -15.17
C LEU A 244 3.58 -8.85 -14.70
N GLU A 245 4.44 -7.87 -14.98
CA GLU A 245 4.09 -6.48 -14.70
C GLU A 245 2.97 -6.05 -15.65
N ASP A 246 1.95 -5.39 -15.10
CA ASP A 246 0.93 -4.71 -15.89
C ASP A 246 1.65 -3.61 -16.70
N LYS A 247 1.60 -3.69 -18.03
CA LYS A 247 2.18 -2.68 -18.94
C LYS A 247 1.41 -1.36 -18.88
#